data_AF-A0A2E6JG52-F1
#
_entry.id   AF-A0A2E6JG52-F1
#
_cell.length_a   1.000
_cell.length_b   1.000
_cell.length_c   1.000
_cell.angle_alpha   90.00
_cell.angle_beta   90.00
_cell.angle_gamma   90.00
#
_symmetry.space_group_name_H-M   'P 1'
#
loop_
_entity.id
_entity.type
_entity.pdbx_description
1 polymer ?
#
loop_
_entity_poly.entity_id
_entity_poly.type
_entity_poly.pdbx_seq_one_letter_code
_entity_poly.pdbx_strand_id
1 'polypeptide(L)'
;MKRLLSKVLFLSISATLLFTACEDDDEGVVNGDIVGSWELESLNLLYERVVSVPAGEDQNQEYKNYLDWDANGDAATAAYFQAIGDAARLGATFSTVDIKNGDNIPGFPRTTALTSPAALAGFGVSLLLQIDDAAKRGEGATYKITGTYPTIRQADCQTTITVAAITDQGLYVSDFDRAGAEKPGNFMITPDPTLGGAVLPPFYTGTYSVGEHVHDGETEKVLSIDYIDEDGHDVRYANVQDSWSEADDRVITGYNLQFNDADGNIATADPNPAVLNPAYKGGYFKSETLLNSNYSYQMTFYFYNAGLSLAAQLADAKNPLTDLDGDGSIGVTDMVMFMHYDNLAGGGGVTPLGVPFANMVDSSDPNAPKIVDDSGTVFSGANPNAGGKMYFATREGLCVPTNEILTVESEWAAHEE
;
A
#
# COMPACT_ATOMS: atom_id res chain seq x y z
N MET A 1 -32.76 56.74 -4.49
CA MET A 1 -33.20 57.96 -3.77
C MET A 1 -32.87 57.84 -2.29
N LYS A 2 -31.98 58.73 -1.81
CA LYS A 2 -32.02 59.51 -0.54
C LYS A 2 -32.40 58.76 0.77
N ARG A 3 -31.58 58.81 1.82
CA ARG A 3 -31.01 60.05 2.43
C ARG A 3 -29.57 59.90 2.93
N LEU A 4 -28.75 60.90 2.59
CA LEU A 4 -27.62 61.39 3.38
C LEU A 4 -28.13 62.18 4.60
N LEU A 5 -27.46 62.07 5.74
CA LEU A 5 -27.29 63.14 6.75
C LEU A 5 -26.04 62.76 7.58
N SER A 6 -24.85 63.31 7.29
CA SER A 6 -24.30 64.62 7.71
C SER A 6 -23.63 64.57 9.09
N LYS A 7 -22.32 64.83 9.09
CA LYS A 7 -21.44 65.09 10.25
C LYS A 7 -21.94 66.26 11.11
N VAL A 8 -21.78 66.19 12.43
CA VAL A 8 -21.50 67.32 13.34
C VAL A 8 -20.63 66.82 14.52
N LEU A 9 -19.74 67.68 14.99
CA LEU A 9 -18.63 67.49 15.93
C LEU A 9 -18.88 68.30 17.24
N PHE A 10 -18.21 67.89 18.33
CA PHE A 10 -17.92 68.55 19.64
C PHE A 10 -18.99 68.57 20.76
N LEU A 11 -18.67 67.99 21.93
CA LEU A 11 -18.09 68.71 23.09
C LEU A 11 -17.70 67.72 24.22
N SER A 12 -16.52 67.94 24.81
CA SER A 12 -15.94 67.28 25.99
C SER A 12 -16.62 67.68 27.31
N ILE A 13 -16.85 66.73 28.22
CA ILE A 13 -16.82 66.96 29.68
C ILE A 13 -16.12 65.77 30.35
N SER A 14 -14.97 66.08 30.96
CA SER A 14 -14.22 65.25 31.88
C SER A 14 -14.94 65.14 33.24
N ALA A 15 -15.02 63.94 33.81
CA ALA A 15 -15.01 63.74 35.27
C ALA A 15 -14.77 62.26 35.62
N THR A 16 -13.50 61.94 35.82
CA THR A 16 -12.98 61.24 37.01
C THR A 16 -13.79 60.06 37.58
N LEU A 17 -13.38 58.83 37.23
CA LEU A 17 -13.37 57.70 38.16
C LEU A 17 -11.94 57.14 38.19
N LEU A 18 -11.27 57.44 39.30
CA LEU A 18 -9.97 57.00 39.81
C LEU A 18 -10.31 56.43 41.19
N PHE A 19 -9.92 55.26 41.70
CA PHE A 19 -9.12 54.10 41.29
C PHE A 19 -9.62 52.92 42.14
N THR A 20 -9.53 51.68 41.66
CA THR A 20 -9.00 50.55 42.44
C THR A 20 -8.24 49.64 41.50
N ALA A 21 -6.97 49.38 41.83
CA ALA A 21 -6.09 48.49 41.09
C ALA A 21 -6.61 47.04 41.06
N CYS A 22 -6.61 46.45 39.88
CA CYS A 22 -6.05 45.12 39.57
C CYS A 22 -5.27 45.41 38.28
N GLU A 23 -3.94 45.49 38.38
CA GLU A 23 -3.03 44.38 38.07
C GLU A 23 -3.19 43.97 36.60
N ASP A 24 -2.05 44.01 35.92
CA ASP A 24 -1.86 43.72 34.51
C ASP A 24 -2.62 42.44 34.09
N ASP A 25 -3.69 42.58 33.32
CA ASP A 25 -4.03 41.55 32.34
C ASP A 25 -3.01 41.72 31.21
N ASP A 26 -1.80 41.17 31.40
CA ASP A 26 -1.20 40.40 30.32
C ASP A 26 -2.27 39.36 29.98
N GLU A 27 -3.17 39.66 29.03
CA GLU A 27 -4.07 38.66 28.46
C GLU A 27 -3.16 37.60 27.84
N GLY A 28 -2.78 36.62 28.66
CA GLY A 28 -2.03 35.47 28.24
C GLY A 28 -2.78 34.76 27.12
N VAL A 29 -2.01 34.08 26.28
CA VAL A 29 -2.56 33.23 25.22
C VAL A 29 -3.59 32.27 25.82
N VAL A 30 -4.82 32.28 25.30
CA VAL A 30 -5.99 31.58 25.85
C VAL A 30 -5.78 30.06 25.85
N ASN A 31 -5.23 29.53 24.76
CA ASN A 31 -4.90 28.11 24.62
C ASN A 31 -3.45 27.77 25.06
N GLY A 32 -2.72 28.74 25.62
CA GLY A 32 -1.39 28.54 26.17
C GLY A 32 -0.31 28.24 25.13
N ASP A 33 0.68 27.44 25.52
CA ASP A 33 1.92 27.21 24.76
C ASP A 33 1.75 26.49 23.42
N ILE A 34 0.56 25.95 23.09
CA ILE A 34 0.31 25.29 21.80
C ILE A 34 0.19 26.30 20.64
N VAL A 35 -0.19 27.54 20.94
CA VAL A 35 -0.37 28.59 19.95
C VAL A 35 0.98 29.04 19.42
N GLY A 36 1.11 29.09 18.09
CA GLY A 36 2.36 29.44 17.44
C GLY A 36 2.51 28.79 16.07
N SER A 37 3.72 28.90 15.55
CA SER A 37 4.15 28.27 14.30
C SER A 37 5.10 27.11 14.63
N TRP A 38 4.91 25.98 13.96
CA TRP A 38 5.59 24.74 14.26
C TRP A 38 6.03 24.04 12.96
N GLU A 39 7.28 23.60 12.89
CA GLU A 39 7.84 22.86 11.76
C GLU A 39 7.97 21.38 12.13
N LEU A 40 7.52 20.49 11.23
CA LEU A 40 7.52 19.04 11.47
C LEU A 40 8.96 18.51 11.55
N GLU A 41 9.29 17.79 12.63
CA GLU A 41 10.60 17.17 12.84
C GLU A 41 10.56 15.65 12.87
N SER A 42 9.43 15.08 13.24
CA SER A 42 9.21 13.64 13.33
C SER A 42 7.79 13.28 12.92
N LEU A 43 7.65 12.23 12.12
CA LEU A 43 6.35 11.70 11.72
C LEU A 43 6.39 10.18 11.71
N ASN A 44 5.54 9.55 12.50
CA ASN A 44 5.36 8.10 12.49
C ASN A 44 3.91 7.77 12.14
N LEU A 45 3.73 7.00 11.08
CA LEU A 45 2.42 6.61 10.55
C LEU A 45 2.28 5.10 10.60
N LEU A 46 1.23 4.60 11.23
CA LEU A 46 0.84 3.20 11.18
C LEU A 46 -0.47 3.05 10.42
N TYR A 47 -0.40 2.44 9.25
CA TYR A 47 -1.57 2.09 8.45
C TYR A 47 -1.95 0.64 8.73
N GLU A 48 -3.21 0.43 9.07
CA GLU A 48 -3.80 -0.90 9.21
C GLU A 48 -4.94 -1.03 8.21
N ARG A 49 -4.90 -2.08 7.37
CA ARG A 49 -5.97 -2.36 6.40
C ARG A 49 -6.43 -3.80 6.46
N VAL A 50 -7.74 -3.95 6.50
CA VAL A 50 -8.44 -5.25 6.49
C VAL A 50 -9.48 -5.23 5.38
N VAL A 51 -9.65 -6.34 4.67
CA VAL A 51 -10.72 -6.50 3.68
C VAL A 51 -12.07 -6.25 4.35
N SER A 52 -12.86 -5.33 3.82
CA SER A 52 -14.24 -5.10 4.28
C SER A 52 -15.18 -5.11 3.09
N VAL A 53 -15.89 -6.21 2.90
CA VAL A 53 -16.87 -6.36 1.81
C VAL A 53 -18.09 -5.47 2.10
N PRO A 54 -18.46 -4.53 1.22
CA PRO A 54 -19.57 -3.61 1.43
C PRO A 54 -20.89 -4.32 1.79
N ALA A 55 -21.71 -3.64 2.60
CA ALA A 55 -23.02 -4.16 2.97
C ALA A 55 -23.91 -4.36 1.73
N GLY A 56 -24.52 -5.54 1.61
CA GLY A 56 -25.37 -5.90 0.46
C GLY A 56 -24.65 -6.69 -0.64
N GLU A 57 -23.32 -6.78 -0.59
CA GLU A 57 -22.51 -7.65 -1.44
C GLU A 57 -22.30 -9.05 -0.80
N ASP A 58 -21.82 -10.02 -1.59
CA ASP A 58 -21.54 -11.37 -1.12
C ASP A 58 -20.35 -11.39 -0.16
N GLN A 59 -20.62 -11.60 1.12
CA GLN A 59 -19.61 -11.63 2.19
C GLN A 59 -18.62 -12.81 2.08
N ASN A 60 -18.88 -13.78 1.20
CA ASN A 60 -17.95 -14.88 0.90
C ASN A 60 -17.08 -14.59 -0.32
N GLN A 61 -17.15 -13.38 -0.89
CA GLN A 61 -16.34 -12.99 -2.03
C GLN A 61 -14.85 -13.13 -1.72
N GLU A 62 -14.14 -13.80 -2.63
CA GLU A 62 -12.68 -13.92 -2.63
C GLU A 62 -12.10 -12.90 -3.62
N TYR A 63 -11.06 -12.20 -3.19
CA TYR A 63 -10.31 -11.23 -3.99
C TYR A 63 -9.00 -11.87 -4.44
N LYS A 64 -8.91 -12.18 -5.73
CA LYS A 64 -7.75 -12.88 -6.31
C LYS A 64 -7.07 -12.03 -7.37
N ASN A 65 -5.77 -11.84 -7.23
CA ASN A 65 -4.94 -11.19 -8.25
C ASN A 65 -4.24 -12.24 -9.10
N TYR A 66 -4.79 -12.47 -10.29
CA TYR A 66 -4.27 -13.46 -11.22
C TYR A 66 -3.15 -12.89 -12.09
N LEU A 67 -2.08 -13.67 -12.21
CA LEU A 67 -1.00 -13.43 -13.14
C LEU A 67 -1.03 -14.51 -14.22
N ASP A 68 -1.14 -14.07 -15.47
CA ASP A 68 -1.17 -14.94 -16.64
C ASP A 68 0.19 -15.00 -17.31
N TRP A 69 0.49 -16.13 -17.96
CA TRP A 69 1.60 -16.18 -18.89
C TRP A 69 1.38 -15.16 -20.01
N ASP A 70 2.32 -14.21 -20.11
CA ASP A 70 2.25 -13.06 -20.99
C ASP A 70 3.47 -13.02 -21.93
N ALA A 71 3.26 -12.45 -23.12
CA ALA A 71 4.29 -12.39 -24.15
C ALA A 71 5.31 -11.28 -23.91
N ASN A 72 5.04 -10.34 -23.00
CA ASN A 72 5.85 -9.16 -22.72
C ASN A 72 6.23 -8.37 -23.99
N GLY A 73 5.31 -8.30 -24.95
CA GLY A 73 5.53 -7.66 -26.26
C GLY A 73 6.35 -8.47 -27.27
N ASP A 74 6.81 -9.69 -26.96
CA ASP A 74 7.46 -10.58 -27.93
C ASP A 74 6.45 -11.14 -28.93
N ALA A 75 6.60 -10.76 -30.20
CA ALA A 75 5.67 -11.14 -31.26
C ALA A 75 5.67 -12.65 -31.55
N ALA A 76 6.80 -13.35 -31.36
CA ALA A 76 6.89 -14.78 -31.62
C ALA A 76 6.22 -15.58 -30.51
N THR A 77 6.36 -15.15 -29.24
CA THR A 77 5.62 -15.70 -28.10
C THR A 77 4.12 -15.46 -28.25
N ALA A 78 3.71 -14.26 -28.67
CA ALA A 78 2.30 -13.99 -28.96
C ALA A 78 1.75 -14.91 -30.07
N ALA A 79 2.51 -15.14 -31.14
CA ALA A 79 2.13 -16.08 -32.20
C ALA A 79 2.07 -17.54 -31.69
N TYR A 80 2.99 -17.92 -30.80
CA TYR A 80 2.99 -19.23 -30.17
C TYR A 80 1.74 -19.47 -29.31
N PHE A 81 1.26 -18.46 -28.57
CA PHE A 81 -0.01 -18.54 -27.83
C PHE A 81 -1.20 -18.82 -28.72
N GLN A 82 -1.24 -18.23 -29.92
CA GLN A 82 -2.29 -18.53 -30.91
C GLN A 82 -2.22 -19.98 -31.41
N ALA A 83 -1.01 -20.57 -31.48
CA ALA A 83 -0.81 -21.95 -31.92
C ALA A 83 -1.22 -22.98 -30.85
N ILE A 84 -0.92 -22.72 -29.57
CA ILE A 84 -1.25 -23.64 -28.46
C ILE A 84 -2.67 -23.43 -27.91
N GLY A 85 -3.30 -22.28 -28.18
CA GLY A 85 -4.62 -21.91 -27.67
C GLY A 85 -4.61 -21.43 -26.22
N ASP A 86 -5.67 -20.71 -25.83
CA ASP A 86 -5.76 -20.06 -24.51
C ASP A 86 -5.79 -21.05 -23.34
N ALA A 87 -6.35 -22.25 -23.51
CA ALA A 87 -6.41 -23.24 -22.43
C ALA A 87 -5.01 -23.65 -21.95
N ALA A 88 -4.07 -23.83 -22.88
CA ALA A 88 -2.68 -24.14 -22.55
C ALA A 88 -1.95 -22.93 -21.94
N ARG A 89 -2.22 -21.71 -22.42
CA ARG A 89 -1.63 -20.49 -21.86
C ARG A 89 -2.12 -20.20 -20.43
N LEU A 90 -3.43 -20.23 -20.22
CA LEU A 90 -4.09 -19.96 -18.94
C LEU A 90 -3.91 -21.09 -17.92
N GLY A 91 -3.50 -22.28 -18.36
CA GLY A 91 -3.09 -23.35 -17.45
C GLY A 91 -1.85 -23.01 -16.62
N ALA A 92 -1.09 -21.98 -16.99
CA ALA A 92 0.06 -21.48 -16.22
C ALA A 92 -0.31 -20.36 -15.24
N THR A 93 -1.56 -19.89 -15.23
CA THR A 93 -2.01 -18.80 -14.36
C THR A 93 -1.87 -19.19 -12.89
N PHE A 94 -1.39 -18.25 -12.08
CA PHE A 94 -1.40 -18.35 -10.62
C PHE A 94 -1.89 -17.06 -9.98
N SER A 95 -2.21 -17.10 -8.68
CA SER A 95 -2.62 -15.93 -7.91
C SER A 95 -1.53 -15.57 -6.90
N THR A 96 -1.19 -14.28 -6.79
CA THR A 96 -0.27 -13.77 -5.75
C THR A 96 -1.01 -13.25 -4.53
N VAL A 97 -2.28 -12.87 -4.70
CA VAL A 97 -3.20 -12.45 -3.64
C VAL A 97 -4.41 -13.36 -3.68
N ASP A 98 -4.81 -13.90 -2.53
CA ASP A 98 -6.04 -14.66 -2.36
C ASP A 98 -6.54 -14.40 -0.94
N ILE A 99 -7.48 -13.46 -0.81
CA ILE A 99 -7.97 -12.94 0.47
C ILE A 99 -9.49 -12.81 0.44
N LYS A 100 -10.11 -12.91 1.62
CA LYS A 100 -11.56 -12.78 1.81
C LYS A 100 -11.87 -11.72 2.86
N ASN A 101 -13.16 -11.46 3.06
CA ASN A 101 -13.63 -10.52 4.07
C ASN A 101 -13.01 -10.79 5.45
N GLY A 102 -12.50 -9.74 6.10
CA GLY A 102 -11.84 -9.82 7.40
C GLY A 102 -10.36 -10.26 7.38
N ASP A 103 -9.81 -10.65 6.23
CA ASP A 103 -8.37 -10.94 6.13
C ASP A 103 -7.56 -9.63 6.09
N ASN A 104 -6.31 -9.70 6.58
CA ASN A 104 -5.37 -8.61 6.45
C ASN A 104 -5.00 -8.40 4.98
N ILE A 105 -4.89 -7.14 4.59
CA ILE A 105 -4.47 -6.76 3.25
C ILE A 105 -2.97 -7.01 3.11
N PRO A 106 -2.51 -7.74 2.06
CA PRO A 106 -1.09 -7.94 1.83
C PRO A 106 -0.32 -6.61 1.78
N GLY A 107 0.70 -6.50 2.62
CA GLY A 107 1.49 -5.29 2.83
C GLY A 107 1.00 -4.37 3.95
N PHE A 108 -0.02 -4.80 4.71
CA PHE A 108 -0.49 -4.16 5.93
C PHE A 108 -0.53 -5.17 7.09
N PRO A 109 -0.33 -4.73 8.35
CA PRO A 109 -0.08 -3.36 8.78
C PRO A 109 1.28 -2.83 8.32
N ARG A 110 1.38 -1.51 8.16
CA ARG A 110 2.57 -0.84 7.64
C ARG A 110 2.92 0.38 8.47
N THR A 111 4.17 0.43 8.90
CA THR A 111 4.75 1.60 9.58
C THR A 111 5.61 2.42 8.62
N THR A 112 5.38 3.72 8.56
CA THR A 112 6.24 4.71 7.92
C THR A 112 6.81 5.61 9.01
N ALA A 113 8.03 5.32 9.44
CA ALA A 113 8.70 6.04 10.52
C ALA A 113 9.74 7.02 9.94
N LEU A 114 9.42 8.31 9.97
CA LEU A 114 10.26 9.43 9.56
C LEU A 114 10.69 10.19 10.83
N THR A 115 11.54 9.56 11.65
CA THR A 115 11.83 9.99 13.02
C THR A 115 12.96 11.03 13.14
N SER A 116 13.18 11.84 12.11
CA SER A 116 14.17 12.93 12.12
C SER A 116 13.96 13.89 10.94
N PRO A 117 14.41 15.14 11.04
CA PRO A 117 14.39 16.09 9.92
C PRO A 117 15.08 15.56 8.66
N ALA A 118 16.18 14.82 8.82
CA ALA A 118 16.89 14.19 7.69
C ALA A 118 16.06 13.08 7.02
N ALA A 119 15.32 12.29 7.79
CA ALA A 119 14.42 11.27 7.26
C ALA A 119 13.24 11.89 6.51
N LEU A 120 12.64 12.96 7.07
CA LEU A 120 11.58 13.75 6.42
C LEU A 120 12.07 14.33 5.07
N ALA A 121 13.21 15.02 5.08
CA ALA A 121 13.81 15.59 3.88
C ALA A 121 14.15 14.52 2.83
N GLY A 122 14.69 13.36 3.25
CA GLY A 122 14.98 12.23 2.38
C GLY A 122 13.72 11.62 1.73
N PHE A 123 12.58 11.69 2.42
CA PHE A 123 11.28 11.29 1.88
C PHE A 123 10.55 12.40 1.11
N GLY A 124 11.04 13.64 1.18
CA GLY A 124 10.43 14.82 0.55
C GLY A 124 9.26 15.42 1.35
N VAL A 125 9.15 15.10 2.64
CA VAL A 125 8.12 15.61 3.55
C VAL A 125 8.63 16.87 4.24
N SER A 126 7.79 17.89 4.31
CA SER A 126 8.05 19.14 5.02
C SER A 126 6.71 19.79 5.31
N LEU A 127 6.35 19.95 6.58
CA LEU A 127 5.09 20.56 6.98
C LEU A 127 5.32 21.69 7.96
N LEU A 128 4.54 22.75 7.78
CA LEU A 128 4.41 23.88 8.69
C LEU A 128 2.99 23.88 9.23
N LEU A 129 2.86 23.87 10.55
CA LEU A 129 1.62 23.96 11.31
C LEU A 129 1.54 25.34 11.98
N GLN A 130 0.50 26.09 11.67
CA GLN A 130 0.14 27.33 12.35
C GLN A 130 -1.10 27.09 13.22
N ILE A 131 -1.03 27.45 14.49
CA ILE A 131 -2.12 27.35 15.46
C ILE A 131 -2.42 28.76 15.98
N ASP A 132 -3.60 29.28 15.63
CA ASP A 132 -4.07 30.59 16.09
C ASP A 132 -4.74 30.47 17.47
N ASP A 133 -4.75 31.55 18.25
CA ASP A 133 -5.39 31.52 19.57
C ASP A 133 -6.92 31.57 19.48
N ALA A 134 -7.60 30.98 20.47
CA ALA A 134 -9.05 31.06 20.58
C ALA A 134 -9.50 32.38 21.19
N ALA A 135 -10.70 32.83 20.82
CA ALA A 135 -11.32 33.98 21.47
C ALA A 135 -11.61 33.72 22.96
N LYS A 136 -11.91 32.47 23.33
CA LYS A 136 -12.10 32.00 24.70
C LYS A 136 -11.75 30.52 24.84
N ARG A 137 -11.35 30.13 26.06
CA ARG A 137 -11.02 28.75 26.39
C ARG A 137 -12.20 27.82 26.10
N GLY A 138 -11.95 26.77 25.33
CA GLY A 138 -12.95 25.78 24.90
C GLY A 138 -13.79 26.19 23.68
N GLU A 139 -13.59 27.40 23.14
CA GLU A 139 -14.09 27.76 21.80
C GLU A 139 -13.09 27.29 20.73
N GLY A 140 -13.59 26.97 19.53
CA GLY A 140 -12.75 26.55 18.42
C GLY A 140 -11.89 27.70 17.89
N ALA A 141 -10.63 27.39 17.58
CA ALA A 141 -9.68 28.29 16.92
C ALA A 141 -9.16 27.69 15.62
N THR A 142 -8.50 28.49 14.79
CA THR A 142 -8.05 28.04 13.48
C THR A 142 -6.69 27.36 13.59
N TYR A 143 -6.53 26.24 12.90
CA TYR A 143 -5.22 25.70 12.58
C TYR A 143 -5.03 25.69 11.06
N LYS A 144 -3.79 25.72 10.61
CA LYS A 144 -3.44 25.61 9.19
C LYS A 144 -2.17 24.80 9.01
N ILE A 145 -2.22 23.79 8.16
CA ILE A 145 -1.06 22.97 7.78
C ILE A 145 -0.75 23.21 6.31
N THR A 146 0.51 23.49 6.01
CA THR A 146 1.00 23.66 4.63
C THR A 146 2.31 22.93 4.41
N GLY A 147 2.59 22.55 3.17
CA GLY A 147 3.84 21.90 2.79
C GLY A 147 3.59 20.64 2.00
N THR A 148 4.40 19.60 2.18
CA THR A 148 4.29 18.30 1.50
C THR A 148 4.10 17.16 2.49
N TYR A 149 3.14 16.28 2.20
CA TYR A 149 2.78 15.14 3.05
C TYR A 149 2.73 13.83 2.25
N PRO A 150 3.13 12.69 2.83
CA PRO A 150 2.97 11.39 2.19
C PRO A 150 1.49 10.98 2.16
N THR A 151 0.94 10.81 0.97
CA THR A 151 -0.44 10.35 0.77
C THR A 151 -0.46 9.01 0.04
N ILE A 152 -1.26 8.07 0.53
CA ILE A 152 -1.61 6.87 -0.21
C ILE A 152 -2.78 7.20 -1.15
N ARG A 153 -2.55 7.10 -2.46
CA ARG A 153 -3.56 7.33 -3.50
C ARG A 153 -3.91 6.03 -4.19
N GLN A 154 -5.16 5.91 -4.59
CA GLN A 154 -5.61 4.82 -5.45
C GLN A 154 -6.10 5.38 -6.79
N ALA A 155 -5.66 4.76 -7.88
CA ALA A 155 -6.17 5.00 -9.23
C ALA A 155 -6.02 3.72 -10.05
N ASP A 156 -7.01 3.38 -10.88
CA ASP A 156 -7.00 2.21 -11.76
C ASP A 156 -6.62 0.89 -11.04
N CYS A 157 -7.19 0.68 -9.84
CA CYS A 157 -6.86 -0.44 -8.97
C CYS A 157 -5.37 -0.57 -8.66
N GLN A 158 -4.64 0.54 -8.59
CA GLN A 158 -3.27 0.60 -8.09
C GLN A 158 -3.18 1.55 -6.91
N THR A 159 -2.73 1.03 -5.77
CA THR A 159 -2.34 1.86 -4.62
C THR A 159 -0.92 2.38 -4.82
N THR A 160 -0.72 3.69 -4.63
CA THR A 160 0.57 4.39 -4.76
C THR A 160 0.83 5.33 -3.59
N ILE A 161 2.09 5.47 -3.16
CA ILE A 161 2.47 6.56 -2.26
C ILE A 161 2.98 7.71 -3.11
N THR A 162 2.38 8.86 -2.90
CA THR A 162 2.83 10.12 -3.49
C THR A 162 3.10 11.11 -2.40
N VAL A 163 4.14 11.93 -2.58
CA VAL A 163 4.33 13.10 -1.74
C VAL A 163 3.80 14.30 -2.52
N ALA A 164 2.76 14.92 -1.98
CA ALA A 164 2.03 15.99 -2.66
C ALA A 164 1.95 17.21 -1.76
N ALA A 165 1.84 18.39 -2.38
CA ALA A 165 1.59 19.61 -1.64
C ALA A 165 0.20 19.56 -1.00
N ILE A 166 0.11 19.95 0.27
CA ILE A 166 -1.13 20.07 1.03
C ILE A 166 -1.32 21.50 1.53
N THR A 167 -2.59 21.89 1.62
CA THR A 167 -3.03 23.08 2.35
C THR A 167 -4.31 22.67 3.05
N ASP A 168 -4.15 22.35 4.31
CA ASP A 168 -5.24 22.00 5.20
C ASP A 168 -5.48 23.16 6.18
N GLN A 169 -6.75 23.43 6.44
CA GLN A 169 -7.18 24.44 7.38
C GLN A 169 -8.53 24.03 7.96
N GLY A 170 -8.67 24.19 9.27
CA GLY A 170 -9.90 23.86 9.97
C GLY A 170 -9.93 24.45 11.36
N LEU A 171 -10.86 23.94 12.17
CA LEU A 171 -10.98 24.32 13.57
C LEU A 171 -10.35 23.28 14.46
N TYR A 172 -9.63 23.73 15.48
CA TYR A 172 -9.15 22.90 16.57
C TYR A 172 -9.76 23.33 17.91
N VAL A 173 -9.86 22.37 18.83
CA VAL A 173 -10.18 22.59 20.25
C VAL A 173 -9.19 21.80 21.08
N SER A 174 -8.57 22.43 22.06
CA SER A 174 -7.65 21.80 23.01
C SER A 174 -8.24 21.75 24.41
N ASP A 175 -7.84 20.78 25.24
CA ASP A 175 -8.22 20.62 26.66
C ASP A 175 -9.70 20.37 26.96
N PHE A 176 -10.53 20.11 25.93
CA PHE A 176 -11.93 19.74 26.09
C PHE A 176 -12.25 18.48 25.30
N ASP A 177 -13.22 17.71 25.77
CA ASP A 177 -13.82 16.62 25.01
C ASP A 177 -14.98 17.11 24.11
N ARG A 178 -15.50 16.21 23.25
CA ARG A 178 -16.61 16.51 22.33
C ARG A 178 -17.90 16.96 23.06
N ALA A 179 -18.07 16.61 24.34
CA ALA A 179 -19.21 17.04 25.15
C ALA A 179 -18.99 18.42 25.80
N GLY A 180 -17.83 19.04 25.61
CA GLY A 180 -17.45 20.32 26.19
C GLY A 180 -16.99 20.24 27.64
N ALA A 181 -16.65 19.04 28.14
CA ALA A 181 -16.06 18.87 29.46
C ALA A 181 -14.53 19.01 29.39
N GLU A 182 -13.93 19.61 30.42
CA GLU A 182 -12.47 19.74 30.49
C GLU A 182 -11.79 18.38 30.55
N LYS A 183 -10.84 18.19 29.64
CA LYS A 183 -9.99 17.02 29.51
C LYS A 183 -8.58 17.49 29.08
N PRO A 184 -7.71 17.84 30.05
CA PRO A 184 -6.38 18.37 29.76
C PRO A 184 -5.56 17.46 28.83
N GLY A 185 -4.87 18.07 27.86
CA GLY A 185 -4.06 17.38 26.86
C GLY A 185 -4.87 16.75 25.72
N ASN A 186 -6.20 16.90 25.67
CA ASN A 186 -7.00 16.45 24.54
C ASN A 186 -6.87 17.44 23.37
N PHE A 187 -6.75 16.93 22.14
CA PHE A 187 -6.73 17.72 20.91
C PHE A 187 -7.79 17.19 19.96
N MET A 188 -8.62 18.09 19.43
CA MET A 188 -9.70 17.75 18.51
C MET A 188 -9.63 18.63 17.28
N ILE A 189 -9.88 18.05 16.11
CA ILE A 189 -10.05 18.78 14.86
C ILE A 189 -11.48 18.56 14.35
N THR A 190 -12.10 19.62 13.87
CA THR A 190 -13.40 19.57 13.21
C THR A 190 -13.34 20.30 11.86
N PRO A 191 -13.87 19.71 10.79
CA PRO A 191 -13.96 20.36 9.49
C PRO A 191 -14.75 21.67 9.55
N ASP A 192 -14.17 22.73 8.98
CA ASP A 192 -14.89 23.97 8.69
C ASP A 192 -14.94 24.20 7.17
N PRO A 193 -16.10 23.99 6.53
CA PRO A 193 -16.24 24.12 5.08
C PRO A 193 -16.09 25.58 4.59
N THR A 194 -16.09 26.56 5.49
CA THR A 194 -16.01 27.99 5.15
C THR A 194 -14.58 28.54 5.13
N LEU A 195 -13.64 27.87 5.80
CA LEU A 195 -12.23 28.31 5.87
C LEU A 195 -11.44 27.98 4.61
N GLY A 196 -11.89 27.02 3.81
CA GLY A 196 -11.29 26.66 2.53
C GLY A 196 -9.97 25.90 2.69
N GLY A 197 -9.95 24.64 2.24
CA GLY A 197 -8.79 23.75 2.35
C GLY A 197 -9.23 22.30 2.12
N ALA A 198 -8.28 21.41 1.92
CA ALA A 198 -8.55 19.98 2.07
C ALA A 198 -8.51 19.68 3.57
N VAL A 199 -9.68 19.54 4.21
CA VAL A 199 -9.74 19.38 5.66
C VAL A 199 -9.16 18.03 6.07
N LEU A 200 -8.24 17.98 7.03
CA LEU A 200 -7.92 16.73 7.73
C LEU A 200 -9.22 16.07 8.23
N PRO A 201 -9.28 14.74 8.21
CA PRO A 201 -10.40 14.02 8.80
C PRO A 201 -10.63 14.45 10.26
N PRO A 202 -11.89 14.61 10.71
CA PRO A 202 -12.15 14.94 12.09
C PRO A 202 -11.62 13.86 13.02
N PHE A 203 -11.11 14.27 14.16
CA PHE A 203 -10.85 13.39 15.29
C PHE A 203 -11.15 14.14 16.59
N TYR A 204 -11.66 13.41 17.58
CA TYR A 204 -12.09 14.01 18.86
C TYR A 204 -11.33 13.48 20.08
N THR A 205 -10.38 12.56 19.86
CA THR A 205 -9.66 11.85 20.91
C THR A 205 -8.15 11.92 20.74
N GLY A 206 -7.65 12.90 20.00
CA GLY A 206 -6.22 13.15 19.90
C GLY A 206 -5.63 13.63 21.22
N THR A 207 -4.32 13.53 21.35
CA THR A 207 -3.56 14.06 22.46
C THR A 207 -2.51 15.03 21.98
N TYR A 208 -2.23 16.05 22.78
CA TYR A 208 -1.12 16.95 22.54
C TYR A 208 -0.33 17.22 23.81
N SER A 209 0.94 17.56 23.64
CA SER A 209 1.78 18.11 24.71
C SER A 209 2.79 19.09 24.13
N VAL A 210 3.09 20.15 24.88
CA VAL A 210 4.23 21.03 24.58
C VAL A 210 5.30 20.77 25.63
N GLY A 211 6.49 20.41 25.17
CA GLY A 211 7.65 20.14 25.99
C GLY A 211 8.88 20.84 25.45
N GLU A 212 10.04 20.40 25.94
CA GLU A 212 11.34 20.85 25.46
C GLU A 212 12.21 19.61 25.24
N HIS A 213 12.99 19.59 24.15
CA HIS A 213 14.07 18.62 23.99
C HIS A 213 15.32 19.28 23.42
N VAL A 214 16.46 18.60 23.57
CA VAL A 214 17.75 19.10 23.08
C VAL A 214 17.99 18.54 21.68
N HIS A 215 17.94 19.41 20.67
CA HIS A 215 18.36 19.12 19.31
C HIS A 215 19.65 19.89 19.01
N ASP A 216 20.68 19.22 18.48
CA ASP A 216 22.00 19.82 18.16
C ASP A 216 22.67 20.66 19.28
N GLY A 217 22.29 20.43 20.54
CA GLY A 217 22.82 21.13 21.71
C GLY A 217 22.04 22.38 22.12
N GLU A 218 20.95 22.71 21.44
CA GLU A 218 20.01 23.78 21.76
C GLU A 218 18.72 23.19 22.32
N THR A 219 18.13 23.85 23.33
CA THR A 219 16.84 23.46 23.89
C THR A 219 15.75 24.12 23.09
N GLU A 220 14.93 23.31 22.41
CA GLU A 220 13.86 23.78 21.54
C GLU A 220 12.51 23.36 22.12
N LYS A 221 11.50 24.23 21.98
CA LYS A 221 10.11 23.90 22.31
C LYS A 221 9.58 22.93 21.25
N VAL A 222 8.94 21.87 21.72
CA VAL A 222 8.44 20.80 20.84
C VAL A 222 6.99 20.52 21.16
N LEU A 223 6.16 20.55 20.13
CA LEU A 223 4.76 20.15 20.16
C LEU A 223 4.66 18.70 19.69
N SER A 224 4.11 17.82 20.51
CA SER A 224 3.71 16.48 20.11
C SER A 224 2.21 16.44 19.88
N ILE A 225 1.77 15.85 18.77
CA ILE A 225 0.35 15.59 18.47
C ILE A 225 0.21 14.15 18.01
N ASP A 226 -0.62 13.40 18.73
CA ASP A 226 -0.95 12.01 18.42
C ASP A 226 -2.46 11.86 18.23
N TYR A 227 -2.87 11.13 17.20
CA TYR A 227 -4.29 10.84 16.97
C TYR A 227 -4.47 9.55 16.16
N ILE A 228 -5.72 9.09 16.12
CA ILE A 228 -6.15 7.99 15.27
C ILE A 228 -7.17 8.56 14.29
N ASP A 229 -6.89 8.37 13.02
CA ASP A 229 -7.82 8.60 11.93
C ASP A 229 -8.64 7.32 11.68
N GLU A 230 -9.95 7.48 11.75
CA GLU A 230 -10.95 6.42 11.68
C GLU A 230 -11.96 6.65 10.55
N ASP A 231 -11.73 7.64 9.69
CA ASP A 231 -12.65 8.04 8.62
C ASP A 231 -12.72 7.03 7.46
N GLY A 232 -11.72 6.16 7.34
CA GLY A 232 -11.69 5.04 6.39
C GLY A 232 -12.30 3.74 6.90
N HIS A 233 -12.97 3.74 8.06
CA HIS A 233 -13.50 2.54 8.69
C HIS A 233 -15.00 2.62 8.97
N ASP A 234 -15.79 1.78 8.32
CA ASP A 234 -17.27 1.77 8.39
C ASP A 234 -17.88 1.79 9.81
N VAL A 235 -17.42 0.93 10.72
CA VAL A 235 -17.93 0.84 12.10
C VAL A 235 -17.41 1.99 12.97
N ARG A 236 -16.17 2.42 12.77
CA ARG A 236 -15.52 3.46 13.60
C ARG A 236 -15.78 4.87 13.09
N TYR A 237 -16.29 5.01 11.87
CA TYR A 237 -16.68 6.29 11.28
C TYR A 237 -17.63 7.08 12.18
N ALA A 238 -18.52 6.38 12.91
CA ALA A 238 -19.43 6.97 13.87
C ALA A 238 -18.74 7.74 15.01
N ASN A 239 -17.46 7.48 15.27
CA ASN A 239 -16.67 8.23 16.23
C ASN A 239 -16.35 9.63 15.71
N VAL A 240 -16.18 9.79 14.39
CA VAL A 240 -15.67 11.00 13.75
C VAL A 240 -16.74 11.79 12.98
N GLN A 241 -17.74 11.11 12.44
CA GLN A 241 -18.79 11.66 11.56
C GLN A 241 -20.14 10.94 11.75
N ASP A 242 -21.22 11.55 11.24
CA ASP A 242 -22.59 11.06 11.50
C ASP A 242 -23.13 10.09 10.43
N SER A 243 -22.55 10.05 9.22
CA SER A 243 -23.10 9.26 8.10
C SER A 243 -22.04 8.71 7.16
N TRP A 244 -22.04 7.39 6.96
CA TRP A 244 -21.14 6.67 6.05
C TRP A 244 -21.73 6.49 4.64
N SER A 245 -20.88 6.66 3.63
CA SER A 245 -21.12 6.38 2.21
C SER A 245 -20.09 5.37 1.71
N GLU A 246 -20.55 4.18 1.31
CA GLU A 246 -19.68 3.17 0.68
C GLU A 246 -18.99 3.67 -0.61
N ALA A 247 -19.55 4.67 -1.27
CA ALA A 247 -18.98 5.20 -2.51
C ALA A 247 -17.88 6.25 -2.26
N ASP A 248 -17.99 7.00 -1.16
CA ASP A 248 -17.15 8.18 -0.91
C ASP A 248 -16.12 7.92 0.20
N ASP A 249 -16.47 7.16 1.24
CA ASP A 249 -15.63 6.96 2.43
C ASP A 249 -14.85 5.63 2.41
N ARG A 250 -15.31 4.63 1.64
CA ARG A 250 -14.67 3.31 1.58
C ARG A 250 -13.28 3.42 0.95
N VAL A 251 -12.25 3.09 1.71
CA VAL A 251 -10.89 2.96 1.17
C VAL A 251 -10.81 1.74 0.25
N ILE A 252 -10.22 1.94 -0.94
CA ILE A 252 -9.91 0.85 -1.88
C ILE A 252 -8.39 0.62 -1.90
N THR A 253 -7.98 -0.64 -1.73
CA THR A 253 -6.61 -1.08 -1.97
C THR A 253 -6.50 -1.76 -3.34
N GLY A 254 -5.52 -1.34 -4.14
CA GLY A 254 -5.35 -1.77 -5.52
C GLY A 254 -4.06 -2.56 -5.78
N TYR A 255 -4.17 -3.66 -6.53
CA TYR A 255 -3.05 -4.48 -7.05
C TYR A 255 -3.13 -4.63 -8.59
N ASN A 256 -2.73 -3.61 -9.34
CA ASN A 256 -2.72 -3.64 -10.82
C ASN A 256 -1.32 -3.85 -11.40
N LEU A 257 -0.30 -3.40 -10.68
CA LEU A 257 1.10 -3.49 -11.06
C LEU A 257 1.85 -4.34 -10.03
N GLN A 258 2.92 -4.99 -10.49
CA GLN A 258 3.76 -5.87 -9.70
C GLN A 258 5.08 -5.19 -9.35
N PHE A 259 5.61 -5.56 -8.19
CA PHE A 259 6.97 -5.20 -7.82
C PHE A 259 7.94 -6.22 -8.39
N ASN A 260 9.05 -5.70 -8.88
CA ASN A 260 10.11 -6.53 -9.42
C ASN A 260 11.41 -6.24 -8.68
N ASP A 261 12.20 -7.29 -8.47
CA ASP A 261 13.59 -7.14 -8.10
C ASP A 261 14.42 -6.60 -9.29
N ALA A 262 15.71 -6.36 -9.06
CA ALA A 262 16.63 -5.86 -10.09
C ALA A 262 16.79 -6.83 -11.29
N ASP A 263 16.47 -8.10 -11.11
CA ASP A 263 16.54 -9.15 -12.15
C ASP A 263 15.21 -9.31 -12.90
N GLY A 264 14.19 -8.51 -12.55
CA GLY A 264 12.87 -8.53 -13.12
C GLY A 264 11.95 -9.62 -12.56
N ASN A 265 12.35 -10.31 -11.48
CA ASN A 265 11.49 -11.29 -10.84
C ASN A 265 10.42 -10.62 -10.00
N ILE A 266 9.22 -11.19 -9.98
CA ILE A 266 8.13 -10.77 -9.11
C ILE A 266 8.60 -10.95 -7.67
N ALA A 267 8.55 -9.87 -6.88
CA ALA A 267 8.94 -9.91 -5.49
C ALA A 267 8.08 -10.92 -4.72
N THR A 268 8.73 -11.82 -3.97
CA THR A 268 8.07 -12.87 -3.19
C THR A 268 7.60 -12.42 -1.80
N ALA A 269 7.92 -11.19 -1.42
CA ALA A 269 7.46 -10.52 -0.22
C ALA A 269 7.08 -9.08 -0.57
N ASP A 270 6.22 -8.46 0.25
CA ASP A 270 5.94 -7.03 0.16
C ASP A 270 7.29 -6.27 0.21
N PRO A 271 7.70 -5.60 -0.88
CA PRO A 271 8.95 -4.90 -0.86
C PRO A 271 8.79 -3.77 0.14
N ASN A 272 9.71 -3.73 1.09
CA ASN A 272 10.13 -2.56 1.88
C ASN A 272 9.32 -1.25 1.62
N PRO A 273 8.86 -0.54 2.66
CA PRO A 273 8.04 0.68 2.58
C PRO A 273 8.51 1.87 1.70
N ALA A 274 9.57 1.74 0.91
CA ALA A 274 9.93 2.63 -0.19
C ALA A 274 9.14 2.44 -1.50
N VAL A 275 8.33 1.38 -1.67
CA VAL A 275 7.69 1.12 -2.97
C VAL A 275 6.21 0.79 -2.78
N LEU A 276 5.34 1.81 -2.77
CA LEU A 276 3.96 1.66 -3.27
C LEU A 276 3.87 2.06 -4.74
N ASN A 277 4.99 2.32 -5.41
CA ASN A 277 5.03 2.78 -6.80
C ASN A 277 5.64 1.71 -7.72
N PRO A 278 4.99 0.54 -7.87
CA PRO A 278 5.42 -0.43 -8.88
C PRO A 278 5.30 0.20 -10.28
N ALA A 279 6.26 -0.10 -11.15
CA ALA A 279 6.32 0.45 -12.51
C ALA A 279 5.94 -0.57 -13.59
N TYR A 280 5.80 -1.85 -13.23
CA TYR A 280 5.66 -2.94 -14.18
C TYR A 280 4.34 -3.68 -13.98
N LYS A 281 3.73 -4.12 -15.08
CA LYS A 281 2.52 -4.98 -15.03
C LYS A 281 2.82 -6.43 -14.67
N GLY A 282 4.09 -6.83 -14.65
CA GLY A 282 4.47 -8.23 -14.59
C GLY A 282 5.97 -8.45 -14.38
N GLY A 283 6.36 -9.71 -14.30
CA GLY A 283 7.73 -10.14 -14.06
C GLY A 283 7.92 -11.64 -14.25
N TYR A 284 9.12 -12.12 -13.92
CA TYR A 284 9.40 -13.55 -13.89
C TYR A 284 9.12 -14.12 -12.50
N PHE A 285 8.51 -15.30 -12.41
CA PHE A 285 8.22 -15.88 -11.10
C PHE A 285 9.41 -16.69 -10.59
N LYS A 286 9.91 -16.36 -9.40
CA LYS A 286 10.99 -17.08 -8.71
C LYS A 286 10.55 -17.36 -7.27
N SER A 287 10.69 -18.60 -6.79
CA SER A 287 10.31 -18.99 -5.43
C SER A 287 11.13 -20.16 -4.93
N GLU A 288 11.96 -19.94 -3.91
CA GLU A 288 12.77 -21.01 -3.31
C GLU A 288 11.92 -22.06 -2.57
N THR A 289 10.69 -21.70 -2.20
CA THR A 289 9.75 -22.58 -1.49
C THR A 289 8.93 -23.45 -2.45
N LEU A 290 8.53 -22.89 -3.58
CA LEU A 290 7.60 -23.55 -4.51
C LEU A 290 8.30 -24.21 -5.70
N LEU A 291 9.55 -23.82 -5.98
CA LEU A 291 10.28 -24.25 -7.16
C LEU A 291 11.60 -24.93 -6.78
N ASN A 292 12.11 -25.75 -7.69
CA ASN A 292 13.29 -26.57 -7.46
C ASN A 292 14.58 -25.79 -7.76
N SER A 293 15.62 -26.01 -6.96
CA SER A 293 16.94 -25.39 -7.13
C SER A 293 17.61 -25.74 -8.46
N ASN A 294 17.26 -26.88 -9.07
CA ASN A 294 17.73 -27.30 -10.39
C ASN A 294 17.28 -26.35 -11.52
N TYR A 295 16.31 -25.47 -11.29
CA TYR A 295 15.85 -24.44 -12.23
C TYR A 295 16.12 -23.03 -11.72
N SER A 296 17.13 -22.86 -10.86
CA SER A 296 17.42 -21.59 -10.17
C SER A 296 16.21 -21.02 -9.41
N TYR A 297 15.30 -21.89 -8.97
CA TYR A 297 14.02 -21.54 -8.34
C TYR A 297 13.07 -20.72 -9.24
N GLN A 298 13.23 -20.78 -10.56
CA GLN A 298 12.48 -20.00 -11.54
C GLN A 298 11.36 -20.81 -12.19
N MET A 299 10.22 -20.16 -12.46
CA MET A 299 9.19 -20.73 -13.32
C MET A 299 9.66 -20.67 -14.78
N THR A 300 10.02 -21.83 -15.32
CA THR A 300 10.49 -21.98 -16.69
C THR A 300 9.55 -22.78 -17.56
N PHE A 301 9.71 -22.62 -18.87
CA PHE A 301 8.88 -23.31 -19.85
C PHE A 301 9.04 -24.83 -19.77
N TYR A 302 10.25 -25.34 -19.49
CA TYR A 302 10.46 -26.77 -19.28
C TYR A 302 9.81 -27.28 -18.00
N PHE A 303 9.92 -26.55 -16.89
CA PHE A 303 9.24 -26.93 -15.65
C PHE A 303 7.72 -27.00 -15.85
N TYR A 304 7.14 -25.99 -16.52
CA TYR A 304 5.71 -25.99 -16.85
C TYR A 304 5.30 -27.17 -17.74
N ASN A 305 6.08 -27.47 -18.77
CA ASN A 305 5.84 -28.61 -19.66
C ASN A 305 5.92 -29.96 -18.96
N ALA A 306 6.80 -30.11 -17.97
CA ALA A 306 6.90 -31.35 -17.21
C ALA A 306 5.65 -31.58 -16.35
N GLY A 307 5.11 -30.52 -15.73
CA GLY A 307 3.83 -30.57 -15.03
C GLY A 307 2.65 -30.92 -15.95
N LEU A 308 2.59 -30.33 -17.15
CA LEU A 308 1.58 -30.69 -18.15
C LEU A 308 1.71 -32.14 -18.63
N SER A 309 2.94 -32.59 -18.83
CA SER A 309 3.22 -33.97 -19.28
C SER A 309 2.84 -34.97 -18.19
N LEU A 310 3.14 -34.68 -16.92
CA LEU A 310 2.69 -35.47 -15.77
C LEU A 310 1.17 -35.61 -15.77
N ALA A 311 0.44 -34.50 -15.87
CA ALA A 311 -1.02 -34.51 -15.87
C ALA A 311 -1.59 -35.31 -17.07
N ALA A 312 -1.01 -35.14 -18.25
CA ALA A 312 -1.40 -35.89 -19.44
C ALA A 312 -1.12 -37.39 -19.31
N GLN A 313 0.05 -37.77 -18.79
CA GLN A 313 0.47 -39.16 -18.65
C GLN A 313 -0.29 -39.88 -17.54
N LEU A 314 -0.66 -39.18 -16.45
CA LEU A 314 -1.57 -39.73 -15.42
C LEU A 314 -2.96 -40.05 -15.98
N ALA A 315 -3.45 -39.24 -16.93
CA ALA A 315 -4.73 -39.44 -17.58
C ALA A 315 -4.68 -40.45 -18.75
N ASP A 316 -3.50 -40.93 -19.14
CA ASP A 316 -3.34 -41.88 -20.25
C ASP A 316 -3.84 -43.27 -19.84
N ALA A 317 -4.98 -43.68 -20.41
CA ALA A 317 -5.59 -44.99 -20.12
C ALA A 317 -4.80 -46.19 -20.67
N LYS A 318 -3.87 -45.99 -21.61
CA LYS A 318 -3.08 -47.06 -22.24
C LYS A 318 -1.73 -47.24 -21.57
N ASN A 319 -1.11 -46.16 -21.12
CA ASN A 319 0.21 -46.19 -20.49
C ASN A 319 0.29 -45.19 -19.34
N PRO A 320 -0.50 -45.35 -18.27
CA PRO A 320 -0.51 -44.37 -17.19
C PRO A 320 0.86 -44.27 -16.54
N LEU A 321 1.23 -43.05 -16.11
CA LEU A 321 2.46 -42.87 -15.33
C LEU A 321 2.38 -43.67 -14.03
N THR A 322 3.46 -44.37 -13.71
CA THR A 322 3.63 -45.10 -12.45
C THR A 322 4.73 -44.46 -11.63
N ASP A 323 4.82 -44.83 -10.35
CA ASP A 323 5.95 -44.52 -9.48
C ASP A 323 7.20 -45.25 -10.04
N LEU A 324 8.02 -44.51 -10.78
CA LEU A 324 9.21 -44.98 -11.49
C LEU A 324 10.48 -44.74 -10.66
N ASP A 325 10.48 -43.77 -9.75
CA ASP A 325 11.63 -43.50 -8.87
C ASP A 325 11.57 -44.27 -7.53
N GLY A 326 10.42 -44.86 -7.21
CA GLY A 326 10.20 -45.73 -6.05
C GLY A 326 9.99 -44.97 -4.74
N ASP A 327 9.65 -43.67 -4.78
CA ASP A 327 9.45 -42.84 -3.59
C ASP A 327 8.07 -43.02 -2.92
N GLY A 328 7.17 -43.79 -3.55
CA GLY A 328 5.82 -44.06 -3.07
C GLY A 328 4.78 -43.02 -3.48
N SER A 329 5.16 -42.04 -4.30
CA SER A 329 4.29 -41.01 -4.88
C SER A 329 4.44 -40.98 -6.40
N ILE A 330 3.49 -40.35 -7.10
CA ILE A 330 3.61 -40.11 -8.54
C ILE A 330 3.70 -38.60 -8.75
N GLY A 331 4.81 -38.14 -9.30
CA GLY A 331 5.14 -36.73 -9.43
C GLY A 331 5.98 -36.39 -10.65
N VAL A 332 6.55 -35.18 -10.64
CA VAL A 332 7.36 -34.67 -11.76
C VAL A 332 8.62 -35.51 -11.95
N THR A 333 9.22 -36.04 -10.87
CA THR A 333 10.39 -36.91 -10.95
C THR A 333 10.11 -38.18 -11.74
N ASP A 334 8.96 -38.83 -11.54
CA ASP A 334 8.53 -39.98 -12.34
C ASP A 334 8.36 -39.61 -13.81
N MET A 335 7.79 -38.44 -14.08
CA MET A 335 7.63 -37.96 -15.45
C MET A 335 9.00 -37.77 -16.12
N VAL A 336 10.01 -37.28 -15.39
CA VAL A 336 11.39 -37.17 -15.89
C VAL A 336 11.99 -38.55 -16.18
N MET A 337 11.79 -39.53 -15.29
CA MET A 337 12.22 -40.91 -15.53
C MET A 337 11.55 -41.52 -16.77
N PHE A 338 10.26 -41.25 -16.96
CA PHE A 338 9.51 -41.69 -18.13
C PHE A 338 10.09 -41.11 -19.43
N MET A 339 10.29 -39.78 -19.48
CA MET A 339 10.90 -39.09 -20.61
C MET A 339 12.32 -39.60 -20.89
N HIS A 340 13.09 -39.88 -19.83
CA HIS A 340 14.43 -40.46 -19.94
C HIS A 340 14.41 -41.84 -20.61
N TYR A 341 13.51 -42.74 -20.19
CA TYR A 341 13.40 -44.06 -20.80
C TYR A 341 12.95 -44.00 -22.26
N ASP A 342 12.06 -43.08 -22.62
CA ASP A 342 11.70 -42.84 -24.02
C ASP A 342 12.93 -42.40 -24.84
N ASN A 343 13.70 -41.43 -24.34
CA ASN A 343 14.92 -40.97 -25.00
C ASN A 343 15.94 -42.11 -25.20
N LEU A 344 16.15 -42.97 -24.20
CA LEU A 344 17.07 -44.12 -24.30
C LEU A 344 16.59 -45.17 -25.29
N ALA A 345 15.28 -45.36 -25.43
CA ALA A 345 14.70 -46.27 -26.40
C ALA A 345 14.76 -45.73 -27.85
N GLY A 346 15.33 -44.54 -28.07
CA GLY A 346 15.29 -43.84 -29.35
C GLY A 346 13.88 -43.34 -29.68
N GLY A 347 13.03 -43.21 -28.67
CA GLY A 347 11.69 -42.64 -28.75
C GLY A 347 11.72 -41.19 -29.23
N GLY A 348 10.60 -40.76 -29.80
CA GLY A 348 10.38 -39.40 -30.30
C GLY A 348 9.30 -38.69 -29.50
N GLY A 349 9.18 -39.00 -28.21
CA GLY A 349 8.17 -38.43 -27.33
C GLY A 349 8.24 -36.91 -27.31
N VAL A 350 7.05 -36.31 -27.25
CA VAL A 350 6.87 -34.86 -27.19
C VAL A 350 5.91 -34.52 -26.07
N THR A 351 6.14 -33.38 -25.43
CA THR A 351 5.21 -32.83 -24.43
C THR A 351 3.89 -32.41 -25.06
N PRO A 352 2.84 -32.14 -24.26
CA PRO A 352 1.59 -31.60 -24.76
C PRO A 352 1.75 -30.29 -25.55
N LEU A 353 2.80 -29.50 -25.29
CA LEU A 353 3.08 -28.26 -26.04
C LEU A 353 4.10 -28.44 -27.18
N GLY A 354 4.43 -29.69 -27.51
CA GLY A 354 5.22 -30.06 -28.70
C GLY A 354 6.73 -30.02 -28.51
N VAL A 355 7.23 -29.96 -27.27
CA VAL A 355 8.67 -29.99 -27.00
C VAL A 355 9.17 -31.43 -26.97
N PRO A 356 10.21 -31.80 -27.74
CA PRO A 356 10.79 -33.14 -27.66
C PRO A 356 11.35 -33.45 -26.27
N PHE A 357 11.14 -34.66 -25.77
CA PHE A 357 11.71 -35.10 -24.48
C PHE A 357 13.23 -35.03 -24.45
N ALA A 358 13.89 -35.24 -25.60
CA ALA A 358 15.34 -35.13 -25.74
C ALA A 358 15.87 -33.71 -25.53
N ASN A 359 15.03 -32.68 -25.71
CA ASN A 359 15.39 -31.29 -25.44
C ASN A 359 15.20 -30.93 -23.95
N MET A 360 14.27 -31.61 -23.28
CA MET A 360 13.90 -31.31 -21.90
C MET A 360 14.67 -32.11 -20.87
N VAL A 361 15.09 -33.34 -21.16
CA VAL A 361 15.70 -34.23 -20.15
C VAL A 361 17.17 -34.46 -20.43
N ASP A 362 18.01 -33.97 -19.52
CA ASP A 362 19.42 -34.32 -19.45
C ASP A 362 19.56 -35.76 -18.96
N SER A 363 19.96 -36.62 -19.88
CA SER A 363 20.18 -38.06 -19.68
C SER A 363 21.66 -38.43 -19.57
N SER A 364 22.55 -37.45 -19.34
CA SER A 364 23.99 -37.67 -19.24
C SER A 364 24.39 -38.57 -18.07
N ASP A 365 23.63 -38.55 -16.97
CA ASP A 365 23.65 -39.56 -15.92
C ASP A 365 22.37 -40.41 -15.99
N PRO A 366 22.44 -41.66 -16.51
CA PRO A 366 21.28 -42.53 -16.63
C PRO A 366 20.63 -42.93 -15.30
N ASN A 367 21.34 -42.77 -14.17
CA ASN A 367 20.79 -43.10 -12.85
C ASN A 367 20.20 -41.87 -12.14
N ALA A 368 20.35 -40.68 -12.72
CA ALA A 368 19.86 -39.42 -12.18
C ALA A 368 19.45 -38.45 -13.31
N PRO A 369 18.51 -38.84 -14.18
CA PRO A 369 18.03 -37.94 -15.21
C PRO A 369 17.34 -36.74 -14.56
N LYS A 370 17.47 -35.59 -15.20
CA LYS A 370 16.91 -34.32 -14.72
C LYS A 370 16.41 -33.50 -15.88
N ILE A 371 15.49 -32.58 -15.62
CA ILE A 371 15.14 -31.60 -16.64
C ILE A 371 16.34 -30.66 -16.82
N VAL A 372 16.59 -30.25 -18.07
CA VAL A 372 17.58 -29.25 -18.45
C VAL A 372 17.21 -27.91 -17.81
N ASP A 373 18.16 -27.23 -17.19
CA ASP A 373 17.96 -25.86 -16.69
C ASP A 373 17.90 -24.86 -17.85
N ASP A 374 16.70 -24.36 -18.14
CA ASP A 374 16.41 -23.36 -19.16
C ASP A 374 16.24 -21.94 -18.57
N SER A 375 16.51 -21.72 -17.28
CA SER A 375 16.31 -20.42 -16.61
C SER A 375 17.25 -19.30 -17.07
N GLY A 376 18.38 -19.65 -17.72
CA GLY A 376 19.38 -18.71 -18.18
C GLY A 376 18.96 -17.82 -19.38
N THR A 377 17.81 -18.10 -19.99
CA THR A 377 17.27 -17.31 -21.11
C THR A 377 15.78 -17.03 -20.91
N VAL A 378 15.24 -16.03 -21.61
CA VAL A 378 13.80 -15.73 -21.62
C VAL A 378 13.13 -16.59 -22.68
N PHE A 379 11.97 -17.16 -22.35
CA PHE A 379 11.20 -17.95 -23.31
C PHE A 379 10.84 -17.11 -24.56
N SER A 380 11.05 -17.69 -25.75
CA SER A 380 10.58 -17.13 -27.00
C SER A 380 9.84 -18.18 -27.82
N GLY A 381 8.64 -17.85 -28.27
CA GLY A 381 7.85 -18.68 -29.17
C GLY A 381 8.51 -18.95 -30.54
N ALA A 382 9.59 -18.23 -30.88
CA ALA A 382 10.37 -18.48 -32.09
C ALA A 382 11.12 -19.81 -32.04
N ASN A 383 11.49 -20.27 -30.84
CA ASN A 383 12.15 -21.55 -30.62
C ASN A 383 11.71 -22.16 -29.26
N PRO A 384 10.49 -22.73 -29.17
CA PRO A 384 10.00 -23.30 -27.91
C PRO A 384 10.88 -24.46 -27.41
N ASN A 385 11.67 -25.08 -28.29
CA ASN A 385 12.60 -26.16 -27.96
C ASN A 385 13.88 -25.69 -27.25
N ALA A 386 14.05 -24.38 -27.03
CA ALA A 386 15.13 -23.83 -26.21
C ALA A 386 14.71 -23.58 -24.76
N GLY A 387 13.42 -23.66 -24.44
CA GLY A 387 12.91 -23.33 -23.12
C GLY A 387 13.01 -21.83 -22.82
N GLY A 388 13.06 -21.51 -21.53
CA GLY A 388 13.29 -20.17 -21.01
C GLY A 388 12.42 -19.84 -19.80
N LYS A 389 12.83 -18.84 -19.02
CA LYS A 389 11.97 -18.27 -17.98
C LYS A 389 10.71 -17.63 -18.58
N MET A 390 9.57 -17.89 -17.95
CA MET A 390 8.27 -17.40 -18.40
C MET A 390 7.95 -16.06 -17.74
N TYR A 391 7.48 -15.09 -18.54
CA TYR A 391 7.04 -13.80 -18.05
C TYR A 391 5.54 -13.85 -17.71
N PHE A 392 5.17 -13.27 -16.57
CA PHE A 392 3.79 -13.26 -16.11
C PHE A 392 3.34 -11.83 -15.87
N ALA A 393 2.12 -11.49 -16.29
CA ALA A 393 1.55 -10.18 -16.09
C ALA A 393 0.19 -10.26 -15.40
N THR A 394 -0.13 -9.24 -14.61
CA THR A 394 -1.45 -9.07 -14.01
C THR A 394 -2.51 -9.08 -15.08
N ARG A 395 -3.44 -10.04 -14.99
CA ARG A 395 -4.56 -10.18 -15.93
C ARG A 395 -5.46 -8.95 -15.90
N GLU A 396 -5.82 -8.54 -14.69
CA GLU A 396 -6.67 -7.38 -14.42
C GLU A 396 -6.32 -6.83 -13.03
N GLY A 397 -6.40 -5.51 -12.87
CA GLY A 397 -6.16 -4.87 -11.59
C GLY A 397 -7.19 -5.31 -10.56
N LEU A 398 -6.73 -5.72 -9.39
CA LEU A 398 -7.61 -6.10 -8.29
C LEU A 398 -7.89 -4.88 -7.40
N CYS A 399 -9.14 -4.45 -7.33
CA CYS A 399 -9.61 -3.47 -6.35
C CYS A 399 -10.25 -4.19 -5.16
N VAL A 400 -9.74 -3.95 -3.97
CA VAL A 400 -10.21 -4.55 -2.72
C VAL A 400 -10.76 -3.47 -1.81
N PRO A 401 -12.06 -3.47 -1.49
CA PRO A 401 -12.63 -2.61 -0.47
C PRO A 401 -12.07 -2.94 0.91
N THR A 402 -11.69 -1.91 1.66
CA THR A 402 -10.95 -2.04 2.92
C THR A 402 -11.47 -1.12 3.99
N ASN A 403 -11.41 -1.57 5.23
CA ASN A 403 -11.40 -0.69 6.39
C ASN A 403 -9.95 -0.28 6.65
N GLU A 404 -9.73 1.02 6.86
CA GLU A 404 -8.44 1.59 7.23
C GLU A 404 -8.50 2.24 8.61
N ILE A 405 -7.44 2.04 9.39
CA ILE A 405 -7.14 2.84 10.57
C ILE A 405 -5.73 3.40 10.36
N LEU A 406 -5.57 4.71 10.54
CA LEU A 406 -4.28 5.37 10.50
C LEU A 406 -3.97 5.94 11.88
N THR A 407 -2.92 5.43 12.52
CA THR A 407 -2.36 6.07 13.73
C THR A 407 -1.27 7.03 13.31
N VAL A 408 -1.36 8.27 13.79
CA VAL A 408 -0.41 9.34 13.51
C VAL A 408 0.22 9.78 14.82
N GLU A 409 1.55 9.76 14.87
CA GLU A 409 2.36 10.36 15.93
C GLU A 409 3.27 11.38 15.27
N SER A 410 3.26 12.61 15.77
CA SER A 410 4.00 13.72 15.16
C SER A 410 4.65 14.61 16.20
N GLU A 411 5.88 15.06 15.90
CA GLU A 411 6.60 16.04 16.70
C GLU A 411 6.99 17.23 15.82
N TRP A 412 6.84 18.41 16.39
CA TRP A 412 7.02 19.67 15.69
C TRP A 412 7.88 20.62 16.54
N ALA A 413 8.96 21.16 15.99
CA ALA A 413 9.75 22.19 16.65
C ALA A 413 9.11 23.56 16.45
N ALA A 414 9.27 24.42 17.44
CA ALA A 414 8.88 25.82 17.32
C ALA A 414 9.59 26.48 16.14
N HIS A 415 8.82 27.09 15.26
CA HIS A 415 9.30 27.79 14.08
C HIS A 415 9.24 29.30 14.33
N GLU A 416 10.39 29.93 14.49
CA GLU A 416 10.51 31.39 14.54
C GLU A 416 10.66 31.94 13.11
N GLU A 417 9.76 32.82 12.67
CA GLU A 417 9.83 33.51 11.36
C GLU A 417 11.03 34.46 11.22
#